data_AF-A0A7C7UPZ7-F1
#
_entry.id   AF-A0A7C7UPZ7-F1
#
_cell.length_a   1.000
_cell.length_b   1.000
_cell.length_c   1.000
_cell.angle_alpha   90.00
_cell.angle_beta   90.00
_cell.angle_gamma   90.00
#
_symmetry.space_group_name_H-M   'P 1'
#
loop_
_entity.id
_entity.type
_entity.pdbx_description
1 polymer ?
#
loop_
_entity_poly.entity_id
_entity_poly.type
_entity_poly.pdbx_seq_one_letter_code
_entity_poly.pdbx_strand_id
1 'polypeptide(L)'
;MKDLSAIRARYMRDPLSVRLGGLAADLARIVSFSQNPANLAPVADLMREAAHFIEWCAPESDLESQVALLELQRLLARWRMQLPQRFPDQTWRGQVMAEASACWR
;
A
#
# COMPACT_ATOMS: atom_id res chain seq x y z
N MET A 1 -2.68 19.03 -0.57
CA MET A 1 -1.72 17.97 -0.13
C MET A 1 -2.12 17.56 1.27
N LYS A 2 -2.40 16.27 1.53
CA LYS A 2 -2.77 15.83 2.90
C LYS A 2 -1.62 16.14 3.86
N ASP A 3 -1.94 16.60 5.07
CA ASP A 3 -0.93 16.86 6.11
C ASP A 3 -0.39 15.52 6.64
N LEU A 4 0.77 15.12 6.13
CA LEU A 4 1.43 13.87 6.51
C LEU A 4 1.80 13.86 8.00
N SER A 5 2.06 15.02 8.61
CA SER A 5 2.41 15.09 10.03
C SER A 5 1.19 14.77 10.90
N ALA A 6 0.02 15.30 10.55
CA ALA A 6 -1.24 14.99 11.22
C ALA A 6 -1.65 13.52 11.01
N ILE A 7 -1.48 12.98 9.80
CA ILE A 7 -1.75 11.57 9.51
C ILE A 7 -0.85 10.67 10.36
N ARG A 8 0.46 10.94 10.38
CA ARG A 8 1.42 10.20 11.20
C ARG A 8 1.07 10.27 12.68
N ALA A 9 0.80 11.47 13.20
CA ALA A 9 0.45 11.67 14.60
C ALA A 9 -0.81 10.92 15.03
N ARG A 10 -1.79 10.73 14.13
CA ARG A 10 -2.96 9.89 14.38
C ARG A 10 -2.62 8.40 14.28
N TYR A 11 -1.95 8.00 13.19
CA TYR A 11 -1.62 6.61 12.90
C TYR A 11 -0.76 5.97 13.99
N MET A 12 0.24 6.71 14.50
CA MET A 12 1.16 6.23 15.54
C MET A 12 0.53 6.09 16.94
N ARG A 13 -0.75 6.46 17.12
CA ARG A 13 -1.46 6.25 18.41
C ARG A 13 -1.91 4.80 18.59
N ASP A 14 -2.10 4.08 17.49
CA ASP A 14 -2.57 2.70 17.51
C ASP A 14 -1.41 1.72 17.74
N PRO A 15 -1.65 0.61 18.46
CA PRO A 15 -0.64 -0.43 18.62
C PRO A 15 -0.23 -1.00 17.25
N LEU A 16 1.00 -1.49 17.17
CA LEU A 16 1.60 -1.95 15.90
C LEU A 16 0.70 -2.98 15.17
N SER A 17 0.10 -3.92 15.88
CA SER A 17 -0.80 -4.93 15.28
C SER A 17 -2.02 -4.31 14.58
N VAL A 18 -2.61 -3.25 15.16
CA VAL A 18 -3.73 -2.51 14.56
C VAL A 18 -3.26 -1.73 13.35
N ARG A 19 -2.10 -1.08 13.43
CA ARG A 19 -1.48 -0.37 12.30
C ARG A 19 -1.20 -1.30 11.11
N LEU A 20 -0.63 -2.46 11.36
CA LEU A 20 -0.38 -3.49 10.34
C LEU A 20 -1.69 -4.02 9.75
N GLY A 21 -2.74 -4.23 10.56
CA GLY A 21 -4.08 -4.55 10.06
C GLY A 21 -4.67 -3.44 9.17
N GLY A 22 -4.42 -2.17 9.50
CA GLY A 22 -4.79 -1.02 8.67
C GLY A 22 -4.05 -1.00 7.33
N LEU A 23 -2.74 -1.22 7.34
CA LEU A 23 -1.92 -1.35 6.12
C LEU A 23 -2.44 -2.48 5.23
N ALA A 24 -2.77 -3.62 5.84
CA ALA A 24 -3.39 -4.73 5.14
C ALA A 24 -4.70 -4.24 4.49
N ALA A 25 -5.64 -3.66 5.25
CA ALA A 25 -6.89 -3.13 4.68
C ALA A 25 -6.68 -2.17 3.48
N ASP A 26 -5.63 -1.36 3.46
CA ASP A 26 -5.29 -0.51 2.31
C ASP A 26 -4.86 -1.30 1.08
N LEU A 27 -4.11 -2.39 1.23
CA LEU A 27 -3.79 -3.30 0.13
C LEU A 27 -5.06 -3.93 -0.46
N ALA A 28 -6.01 -4.33 0.38
CA ALA A 28 -7.30 -4.85 -0.09
C ALA A 28 -8.10 -3.78 -0.87
N ARG A 29 -8.04 -2.52 -0.43
CA ARG A 29 -8.64 -1.39 -1.16
C ARG A 29 -7.94 -1.14 -2.50
N ILE A 30 -6.62 -1.26 -2.58
CA ILE A 30 -5.89 -1.19 -3.86
C ILE A 30 -6.40 -2.25 -4.83
N VAL A 31 -6.59 -3.50 -4.37
CA VAL A 31 -7.15 -4.57 -5.19
C VAL A 31 -8.55 -4.22 -5.69
N SER A 32 -9.45 -3.85 -4.77
CA SER A 32 -10.84 -3.51 -5.11
C SER A 32 -10.92 -2.33 -6.08
N PHE A 33 -10.19 -1.25 -5.81
CA PHE A 33 -10.29 -0.02 -6.60
C PHE A 33 -9.64 -0.17 -7.98
N SER A 34 -8.62 -1.04 -8.10
CA SER A 34 -7.99 -1.38 -9.38
C SER A 34 -8.92 -2.12 -10.34
N GLN A 35 -10.11 -2.56 -9.92
CA GLN A 35 -11.08 -3.14 -10.85
C GLN A 35 -11.66 -2.10 -11.82
N ASN A 36 -11.72 -0.83 -11.41
CA ASN A 36 -12.27 0.26 -12.22
C ASN A 36 -11.15 1.18 -12.76
N PRO A 37 -10.97 1.33 -14.08
CA PRO A 37 -9.94 2.20 -14.66
C PRO A 37 -10.12 3.69 -14.34
N ALA A 38 -11.31 4.13 -13.91
CA ALA A 38 -11.54 5.52 -13.47
C ALA A 38 -10.90 5.83 -12.10
N ASN A 39 -10.48 4.81 -11.34
CA ASN A 39 -9.96 4.94 -9.98
C ASN A 39 -8.45 5.17 -9.91
N LEU A 40 -7.82 5.72 -10.96
CA LEU A 40 -6.38 5.98 -10.99
C LEU A 40 -5.94 6.83 -9.78
N ALA A 41 -6.61 7.96 -9.56
CA ALA A 41 -6.27 8.87 -8.46
C ALA A 41 -6.39 8.23 -7.07
N PRO A 42 -7.53 7.60 -6.69
CA PRO A 42 -7.62 6.97 -5.37
C PRO A 42 -6.67 5.77 -5.21
N VAL A 43 -6.38 5.00 -6.26
CA VAL A 43 -5.36 3.94 -6.19
C VAL A 43 -3.96 4.52 -5.96
N ALA A 44 -3.61 5.61 -6.66
CA ALA A 44 -2.34 6.29 -6.48
C ALA A 44 -2.16 6.83 -5.05
N ASP A 45 -3.23 7.39 -4.47
CA ASP A 45 -3.24 7.87 -3.09
C ASP A 45 -3.08 6.74 -2.08
N LEU A 46 -3.80 5.63 -2.25
CA LEU A 46 -3.67 4.46 -1.37
C LEU A 46 -2.25 3.88 -1.41
N MET A 47 -1.66 3.72 -2.60
CA MET A 47 -0.28 3.23 -2.73
C MET A 47 0.74 4.18 -2.09
N ARG A 48 0.48 5.48 -2.13
CA ARG A 48 1.33 6.49 -1.49
C ARG A 48 1.23 6.44 0.04
N GLU A 49 0.02 6.31 0.57
CA GLU A 49 -0.22 6.19 2.01
C GLU A 49 0.35 4.88 2.57
N ALA A 50 0.10 3.76 1.91
CA ALA A 50 0.65 2.46 2.29
C ALA A 50 2.19 2.48 2.39
N ALA A 51 2.87 3.19 1.47
CA ALA A 51 4.32 3.33 1.52
C ALA A 51 4.82 4.06 2.77
N HIS A 52 4.10 5.07 3.25
CA HIS A 52 4.44 5.77 4.49
C HIS A 52 4.11 4.91 5.73
N PHE A 53 3.01 4.16 5.70
CA PHE A 53 2.64 3.27 6.79
C PHE A 53 3.67 2.16 6.99
N ILE A 54 4.22 1.62 5.90
CA ILE A 54 5.34 0.66 5.96
C ILE A 54 6.56 1.29 6.65
N GLU A 55 6.97 2.49 6.23
CA GLU A 55 8.10 3.20 6.83
C GLU A 55 7.91 3.45 8.34
N TRP A 56 6.68 3.65 8.78
CA TRP A 56 6.36 3.92 10.18
C TRP A 56 6.20 2.65 11.02
N CYS A 57 5.80 1.53 10.43
CA CYS A 57 5.66 0.25 11.13
C CYS A 57 6.97 -0.54 11.20
N ALA A 58 7.82 -0.46 10.17
CA ALA A 58 9.02 -1.29 10.06
C ALA A 58 9.97 -1.18 11.27
N PRO A 59 10.30 0.01 11.82
CA PRO A 59 11.26 0.12 12.93
C PRO A 59 10.80 -0.55 14.23
N GLU A 60 9.49 -0.74 14.40
CA GLU A 60 8.90 -1.36 15.60
C GLU A 60 8.56 -2.84 15.40
N SER A 61 8.69 -3.35 14.17
CA SER A 61 8.35 -4.73 13.81
C SER A 61 9.50 -5.69 14.11
N ASP A 62 9.20 -6.98 14.28
CA ASP A 62 10.24 -8.02 14.32
C ASP A 62 10.95 -8.17 12.96
N LEU A 63 12.06 -8.93 12.94
CA LEU A 63 12.89 -9.08 11.74
C LEU A 63 12.11 -9.67 10.56
N GLU A 64 11.26 -10.67 10.81
CA GLU A 64 10.46 -11.33 9.78
C GLU A 64 9.46 -10.34 9.14
N SER A 65 8.75 -9.60 9.97
CA SER A 65 7.83 -8.55 9.55
C SER A 65 8.55 -7.41 8.82
N GLN A 66 9.75 -7.01 9.28
CA GLN A 66 10.57 -6.01 8.58
C GLN A 66 10.92 -6.45 7.15
N VAL A 67 11.29 -7.71 6.95
CA VAL A 67 11.57 -8.27 5.62
C VAL A 67 10.31 -8.27 4.75
N ALA A 68 9.17 -8.70 5.29
CA ALA A 68 7.90 -8.69 4.57
C ALA A 68 7.48 -7.27 4.15
N LEU A 69 7.62 -6.31 5.07
CA LEU A 69 7.35 -4.89 4.83
C LEU A 69 8.30 -4.30 3.77
N LEU A 70 9.58 -4.67 3.76
CA LEU A 70 10.53 -4.26 2.74
C LEU A 70 10.13 -4.76 1.34
N GLU A 71 9.77 -6.05 1.21
CA GLU A 71 9.33 -6.60 -0.07
C GLU A 71 8.04 -5.92 -0.56
N LEU A 72 7.10 -5.63 0.35
CA LEU A 72 5.92 -4.85 0.04
C LEU A 72 6.27 -3.43 -0.43
N GLN A 73 7.21 -2.75 0.23
CA GLN A 73 7.68 -1.42 -0.19
C GLN A 73 8.25 -1.45 -1.61
N ARG A 74 9.02 -2.50 -1.94
CA ARG A 74 9.58 -2.70 -3.30
C ARG A 74 8.48 -2.89 -4.34
N LEU A 75 7.44 -3.67 -4.03
CA LEU A 75 6.27 -3.85 -4.90
C LEU A 75 5.53 -2.52 -5.14
N LEU A 76 5.20 -1.81 -4.07
CA LEU A 76 4.52 -0.51 -4.15
C LEU A 76 5.32 0.50 -4.98
N ALA A 77 6.64 0.56 -4.79
CA ALA A 77 7.51 1.43 -5.58
C ALA A 77 7.44 1.10 -7.08
N ARG A 78 7.50 -0.19 -7.45
CA ARG A 78 7.37 -0.62 -8.85
C ARG A 78 6.02 -0.25 -9.44
N TRP A 79 4.93 -0.53 -8.73
CA TRP A 79 3.59 -0.21 -9.22
C TRP A 79 3.42 1.30 -9.42
N ARG A 80 3.80 2.12 -8.43
CA ARG A 80 3.68 3.58 -8.47
C ARG A 80 4.43 4.21 -9.64
N MET A 81 5.61 3.67 -9.98
CA MET A 81 6.41 4.15 -11.11
C MET A 81 5.71 3.97 -12.46
N GLN A 82 4.92 2.90 -12.62
CA GLN A 82 4.24 2.57 -13.87
C GLN A 82 2.77 3.00 -13.91
N LEU A 83 2.20 3.28 -12.73
CA LEU A 83 0.77 3.52 -12.52
C LEU A 83 0.17 4.56 -13.48
N PRO A 84 0.74 5.78 -13.66
CA PRO A 84 0.10 6.78 -14.52
C PRO A 84 -0.03 6.36 -15.99
N GLN A 85 0.89 5.53 -16.47
CA GLN A 85 0.96 5.11 -17.88
C GLN A 85 0.22 3.80 -18.13
N ARG A 86 0.19 2.91 -17.13
CA ARG A 86 -0.30 1.54 -17.29
C ARG A 86 -1.68 1.30 -16.67
N PHE A 87 -2.21 2.18 -15.82
CA PHE A 87 -3.50 1.92 -15.17
C PHE A 87 -4.68 1.69 -16.13
N PRO A 88 -4.77 2.30 -17.33
CA PRO A 88 -5.82 1.96 -18.28
C PRO A 88 -5.77 0.49 -18.76
N ASP A 89 -4.59 -0.14 -18.75
CA ASP A 89 -4.37 -1.53 -19.15
C ASP A 89 -4.94 -2.50 -18.10
N GLN A 90 -5.96 -3.26 -18.51
CA GLN A 90 -6.61 -4.26 -17.66
C GLN A 90 -5.66 -5.40 -17.25
N THR A 91 -4.77 -5.84 -18.14
CA THR A 91 -3.82 -6.92 -17.84
C THR A 91 -2.84 -6.47 -16.77
N TRP A 92 -2.32 -5.25 -16.89
CA TRP A 92 -1.43 -4.67 -15.88
C TRP A 92 -2.14 -4.49 -14.53
N ARG A 93 -3.39 -3.98 -14.50
CA ARG A 93 -4.19 -3.93 -13.27
C ARG A 93 -4.42 -5.33 -12.68
N GLY A 94 -4.64 -6.33 -13.53
CA GLY A 94 -4.72 -7.74 -13.14
C GLY A 94 -3.48 -8.24 -12.40
N GLN A 95 -2.28 -7.88 -12.88
CA GLN A 95 -1.00 -8.22 -12.23
C GLN A 95 -0.88 -7.55 -10.87
N VAL A 96 -1.17 -6.25 -10.77
CA VAL A 96 -1.16 -5.51 -9.50
C VAL A 96 -2.11 -6.17 -8.49
N MET A 97 -3.33 -6.53 -8.90
CA MET A 97 -4.30 -7.20 -8.03
C MET A 97 -3.80 -8.57 -7.56
N ALA A 98 -3.19 -9.36 -8.45
CA ALA A 98 -2.66 -10.69 -8.12
C ALA A 98 -1.49 -10.60 -7.13
N GLU A 99 -0.52 -9.72 -7.39
CA GLU A 99 0.63 -9.51 -6.52
C GLU A 99 0.20 -8.95 -5.15
N ALA A 100 -0.70 -7.96 -5.12
CA ALA A 100 -1.22 -7.40 -3.87
C ALA A 100 -2.00 -8.43 -3.03
N SER A 101 -2.71 -9.36 -3.67
CA SER A 101 -3.42 -10.44 -2.98
C SER A 101 -2.48 -11.53 -2.46
N ALA A 102 -1.33 -11.73 -3.12
CA ALA A 102 -0.34 -12.72 -2.70
C ALA A 102 0.40 -12.29 -1.41
N CYS A 103 0.48 -11.01 -1.11
CA CYS A 103 1.08 -10.49 0.13
C CYS A 103 0.33 -10.87 1.42
N TRP A 104 -0.81 -11.57 1.32
CA TRP A 104 -1.69 -11.96 2.44
C TRP A 104 -1.74 -13.47 2.68
N ARG A 105 -0.92 -14.26 1.98
CA ARG A 105 -0.78 -15.69 2.23
C ARG A 105 0.44 -15.93 3.11
#